data_AF-A0A929NL34-F1
#
_entry.id   AF-A0A929NL34-F1
#
_cell.length_a   1.000
_cell.length_b   1.000
_cell.length_c   1.000
_cell.angle_alpha   90.00
_cell.angle_beta   90.00
_cell.angle_gamma   90.00
#
_symmetry.space_group_name_H-M   'P 1'
#
loop_
_entity.id
_entity.type
_entity.pdbx_description
1 polymer ?
#
loop_
_entity_poly.entity_id
_entity_poly.type
_entity_poly.pdbx_seq_one_letter_code
_entity_poly.pdbx_strand_id
1 'polypeptide(L)'
;MELLTEVFRAALTVGLPICVFTLAMVWWALHRGHFQETGDFKGLELEIKSMSKNGKKNSSKAKVPVSIKSSDIIHDKWIKFGGGFYGIAALFTWLVIEVTDIVEMIMNFGGFFKFLQNLNIGLIVHILIEGLTNFIAAIIWPVYWLKRIDTTQTWLWFIAAYAGYWLGVKFAMQLKSRLNNS
;
A
#
# COMPACT_ATOMS: atom_id res chain seq x y z
N MET A 1 0.03 -26.27 19.46
CA MET A 1 0.54 -25.01 20.06
C MET A 1 1.23 -24.12 19.03
N GLU A 2 1.97 -24.67 18.06
CA GLU A 2 2.62 -23.88 17.00
C GLU A 2 1.63 -23.14 16.09
N LEU A 3 0.59 -23.80 15.58
CA LEU A 3 -0.36 -23.19 14.65
C LEU A 3 -1.17 -22.02 15.25
N LEU A 4 -1.60 -22.13 16.51
CA LEU A 4 -2.32 -21.03 17.18
C LEU A 4 -1.42 -19.80 17.35
N THR A 5 -0.16 -20.03 17.74
CA THR A 5 0.84 -18.97 17.89
C THR A 5 1.14 -18.32 16.55
N GLU A 6 1.23 -19.12 15.49
CA GLU A 6 1.48 -18.64 14.13
C GLU A 6 0.31 -17.86 13.54
N VAL A 7 -0.93 -18.31 13.77
CA VAL A 7 -2.15 -17.56 13.43
C VAL A 7 -2.16 -16.21 14.13
N PHE A 8 -1.89 -16.18 15.45
CA PHE A 8 -1.85 -14.94 16.22
C PHE A 8 -0.74 -14.00 15.74
N ARG A 9 0.46 -14.55 15.46
CA ARG A 9 1.59 -13.81 14.90
C ARG A 9 1.25 -13.23 13.53
N ALA A 10 0.70 -14.02 12.61
CA ALA A 10 0.32 -13.55 11.28
C ALA A 10 -0.78 -12.48 11.35
N ALA A 11 -1.76 -12.66 12.24
CA ALA A 11 -2.81 -11.68 12.47
C ALA A 11 -2.26 -10.34 12.99
N LEU A 12 -1.31 -10.35 13.93
CA LEU A 12 -0.75 -9.12 14.49
C LEU A 12 0.29 -8.45 13.60
N THR A 13 1.15 -9.23 12.94
CA THR A 13 2.29 -8.69 12.19
C THR A 13 1.94 -8.29 10.76
N VAL A 14 0.94 -8.94 10.15
CA VAL A 14 0.51 -8.63 8.78
C VAL A 14 -0.96 -8.25 8.72
N GLY A 15 -1.84 -9.03 9.36
CA GLY A 15 -3.28 -8.77 9.31
C GLY A 15 -3.65 -7.39 9.84
N LEU A 16 -3.15 -7.01 11.02
CA LEU A 16 -3.46 -5.74 11.66
C LEU A 16 -2.87 -4.53 10.90
N PRO A 17 -1.58 -4.52 10.49
CA PRO A 17 -1.05 -3.43 9.67
C PRO A 17 -1.77 -3.27 8.34
N ILE A 18 -2.08 -4.37 7.64
CA ILE A 18 -2.85 -4.32 6.39
C ILE A 18 -4.26 -3.79 6.66
N CYS A 19 -4.90 -4.18 7.76
CA CYS A 19 -6.22 -3.66 8.15
C CYS A 19 -6.20 -2.14 8.33
N VAL A 20 -5.26 -1.63 9.13
CA VAL A 20 -5.12 -0.19 9.40
C VAL A 20 -4.79 0.57 8.12
N PHE A 21 -3.88 0.05 7.30
CA PHE A 21 -3.50 0.69 6.05
C PHE A 21 -4.66 0.71 5.04
N THR A 22 -5.39 -0.41 4.91
CA THR A 22 -6.57 -0.50 4.04
C THR A 22 -7.66 0.44 4.50
N LEU A 23 -7.94 0.50 5.81
CA LEU A 23 -8.87 1.44 6.40
C LEU A 23 -8.53 2.87 5.99
N ALA A 24 -7.29 3.30 6.22
CA ALA A 24 -6.85 4.65 5.92
C ALA A 24 -7.00 4.99 4.43
N MET A 25 -6.53 4.09 3.55
CA MET A 25 -6.58 4.27 2.10
C MET A 25 -8.01 4.35 1.56
N VAL A 26 -8.87 3.40 1.96
CA VAL A 26 -10.24 3.31 1.47
C VAL A 26 -11.10 4.43 2.05
N TRP A 27 -10.96 4.74 3.34
CA TRP A 27 -11.65 5.87 3.96
C TRP A 27 -11.27 7.20 3.31
N TRP A 28 -9.98 7.44 3.07
CA TRP A 28 -9.49 8.61 2.36
C TRP A 28 -10.11 8.72 0.95
N ALA A 29 -10.14 7.62 0.20
CA ALA A 29 -10.68 7.60 -1.14
C ALA A 29 -12.21 7.83 -1.18
N LEU A 30 -12.93 7.25 -0.22
CA LEU A 30 -14.37 7.46 -0.04
C LEU A 30 -14.69 8.91 0.31
N HIS A 31 -13.88 9.55 1.16
CA HIS A 31 -14.08 10.95 1.56
C HIS A 31 -13.82 11.94 0.41
N ARG A 32 -12.93 11.58 -0.52
CA ARG A 32 -12.64 12.36 -1.74
C ARG A 32 -13.65 12.15 -2.86
N GLY A 33 -14.64 11.28 -2.68
CA GLY A 33 -15.67 10.99 -3.69
C GLY A 33 -15.17 10.12 -4.86
N HIS A 34 -14.07 9.38 -4.68
CA HIS A 34 -13.56 8.48 -5.74
C HIS A 34 -14.42 7.22 -5.96
N PHE A 35 -15.38 6.95 -5.08
CA PHE A 35 -16.25 5.78 -5.08
C PHE A 35 -17.70 6.19 -4.81
N GLN A 36 -18.65 5.51 -5.42
CA GLN A 36 -20.06 5.64 -5.04
C GLN A 36 -20.25 4.91 -3.71
N GLU A 37 -21.12 5.44 -2.85
CA GLU A 37 -21.39 4.83 -1.55
C GLU A 37 -22.22 3.56 -1.73
N THR A 38 -21.58 2.46 -2.12
CA THR A 38 -22.21 1.15 -2.16
C THR A 38 -22.35 0.63 -0.74
N GLY A 39 -23.57 0.26 -0.33
CA GLY A 39 -23.84 -0.32 1.00
C GLY A 39 -23.27 -1.71 1.24
N ASP A 40 -22.61 -2.33 0.24
CA ASP A 40 -22.04 -3.68 0.33
C ASP A 40 -20.54 -3.70 -0.03
N PHE A 41 -19.80 -4.56 0.66
CA PHE A 41 -18.37 -4.81 0.46
C PHE A 41 -18.06 -5.20 -0.99
N LYS A 42 -18.86 -6.09 -1.59
CA LYS A 42 -18.60 -6.54 -2.97
C LYS A 42 -18.75 -5.40 -3.98
N GLY A 43 -19.71 -4.51 -3.76
CA GLY A 43 -19.89 -3.31 -4.57
C GLY A 43 -18.65 -2.44 -4.53
N LEU A 44 -18.19 -2.08 -3.34
CA LEU A 44 -17.01 -1.24 -3.17
C LEU A 44 -15.73 -1.92 -3.68
N GLU A 45 -15.59 -3.23 -3.47
CA GLU A 45 -14.45 -3.98 -3.99
C GLU A 45 -14.42 -3.97 -5.53
N LEU A 46 -15.58 -4.10 -6.19
CA LEU A 46 -15.70 -3.99 -7.64
C LEU A 46 -15.35 -2.58 -8.12
N GLU A 47 -15.76 -1.55 -7.39
CA GLU A 47 -15.40 -0.16 -7.72
C GLU A 47 -13.89 0.06 -7.60
N ILE A 48 -13.26 -0.37 -6.50
CA ILE A 48 -11.81 -0.29 -6.31
C ILE A 48 -11.07 -1.02 -7.44
N LYS A 49 -11.53 -2.22 -7.84
CA LYS A 49 -10.93 -2.98 -8.95
C LYS A 49 -11.13 -2.29 -10.30
N SER A 50 -12.31 -1.71 -10.53
CA SER A 50 -12.62 -1.04 -11.80
C SER A 50 -11.89 0.28 -11.96
N MET A 51 -11.60 1.01 -10.87
CA MET A 51 -10.76 2.20 -10.88
C MET A 51 -9.40 1.93 -11.53
N SER A 52 -8.73 0.85 -11.12
CA SER A 52 -7.44 0.44 -11.69
C SER A 52 -7.55 0.13 -13.20
N LYS A 53 -8.59 -0.60 -13.60
CA LYS A 53 -8.82 -0.97 -15.01
C LYS A 53 -9.08 0.26 -15.89
N ASN A 54 -9.88 1.21 -15.40
CA ASN A 54 -10.20 2.44 -16.12
C ASN A 54 -9.03 3.43 -16.12
N GLY A 55 -8.29 3.53 -15.01
CA GLY A 55 -7.09 4.35 -14.89
C GLY A 55 -6.00 3.96 -15.89
N LYS A 56 -5.73 2.66 -16.07
CA LYS A 56 -4.77 2.15 -17.08
C LYS A 56 -5.20 2.46 -18.53
N LYS A 57 -6.50 2.51 -18.80
CA LYS A 57 -7.05 2.82 -20.14
C LYS A 57 -6.99 4.32 -20.46
N ASN A 58 -7.11 5.18 -19.45
CA ASN A 58 -7.00 6.63 -19.61
C ASN A 58 -5.53 7.09 -19.64
N SER A 59 -4.63 6.46 -18.86
CA SER A 59 -3.19 6.76 -18.87
C SER A 59 -2.51 6.43 -20.20
N SER A 60 -3.08 5.49 -20.98
CA SER A 60 -2.59 5.14 -22.33
C SER A 60 -3.10 6.08 -23.43
N LYS A 61 -4.06 6.97 -23.15
CA LYS A 61 -4.64 7.94 -24.10
C LYS A 61 -4.26 9.39 -23.82
N ALA A 62 -3.87 9.73 -22.60
CA ALA A 62 -3.50 11.10 -22.23
C ALA A 62 -2.00 11.36 -22.52
N LYS A 63 -1.73 12.10 -23.60
CA LYS A 63 -0.49 12.90 -23.71
C LYS A 63 -0.78 14.26 -23.03
N VAL A 64 0.20 14.80 -22.28
CA VAL A 64 0.32 16.20 -21.76
C VAL A 64 -0.36 16.48 -20.39
N PRO A 65 0.10 17.46 -19.57
CA PRO A 65 1.43 17.73 -18.99
C PRO A 65 1.43 17.54 -17.45
N VAL A 66 2.61 17.67 -16.83
CA VAL A 66 2.84 17.56 -15.38
C VAL A 66 2.12 18.66 -14.60
N SER A 67 0.93 18.39 -14.04
CA SER A 67 0.39 19.13 -12.91
C SER A 67 0.40 18.22 -11.68
N ILE A 68 1.44 18.34 -10.85
CA ILE A 68 1.57 17.53 -9.64
C ILE A 68 0.66 18.13 -8.57
N LYS A 69 -0.62 17.71 -8.55
CA LYS A 69 -1.39 17.77 -7.31
C LYS A 69 -0.93 16.59 -6.46
N SER A 70 -0.34 16.87 -5.30
CA SER A 70 0.19 15.85 -4.39
C SER A 70 -0.86 14.82 -3.92
N SER A 71 -2.15 15.18 -3.97
CA SER A 71 -3.28 14.26 -3.71
C SER A 71 -3.36 13.10 -4.71
N ASP A 72 -2.79 13.27 -5.91
CA ASP A 72 -2.94 12.30 -7.00
C ASP A 72 -1.83 11.24 -6.95
N ILE A 73 -0.72 11.50 -6.26
CA ILE A 73 0.44 10.58 -6.27
C ILE A 73 0.11 9.23 -5.62
N ILE A 74 -0.55 9.24 -4.47
CA ILE A 74 -0.94 8.01 -3.74
C ILE A 74 -2.00 7.25 -4.55
N HIS A 75 -2.96 7.98 -5.13
CA HIS A 75 -4.01 7.43 -5.99
C HIS A 75 -3.43 6.79 -7.25
N ASP A 76 -2.53 7.48 -7.94
CA ASP A 76 -1.83 7.01 -9.14
C ASP A 76 -0.99 5.77 -8.86
N LYS A 77 -0.26 5.74 -7.73
CA LYS A 77 0.48 4.54 -7.31
C LYS A 77 -0.48 3.39 -7.03
N TRP A 78 -1.59 3.62 -6.35
CA TRP A 78 -2.58 2.58 -6.09
C TRP A 78 -3.19 2.01 -7.39
N ILE A 79 -3.49 2.86 -8.37
CA ILE A 79 -3.93 2.45 -9.71
C ILE A 79 -2.84 1.62 -10.42
N LYS A 80 -1.58 2.06 -10.37
CA LYS A 80 -0.44 1.34 -10.98
C LYS A 80 -0.29 -0.07 -10.42
N PHE A 81 -0.48 -0.24 -9.11
CA PHE A 81 -0.41 -1.54 -8.44
C PHE A 81 -1.63 -2.45 -8.67
N GLY A 82 -2.69 -1.96 -9.33
CA GLY A 82 -3.78 -2.81 -9.79
C GLY A 82 -5.08 -2.71 -8.98
N GLY A 83 -5.14 -1.89 -7.93
CA GLY A 83 -6.31 -1.76 -7.06
C GLY A 83 -6.65 -3.04 -6.27
N GLY A 84 -7.68 -2.96 -5.42
CA GLY A 84 -8.19 -4.06 -4.61
C GLY A 84 -7.16 -4.59 -3.61
N PHE A 85 -7.30 -5.86 -3.20
CA PHE A 85 -6.38 -6.50 -2.25
C PHE A 85 -4.91 -6.47 -2.72
N TYR A 86 -4.65 -6.93 -3.94
CA TYR A 86 -3.28 -7.01 -4.45
C TYR A 86 -2.65 -5.62 -4.58
N GLY A 87 -3.40 -4.63 -5.08
CA GLY A 87 -2.91 -3.27 -5.18
C GLY A 87 -2.61 -2.63 -3.84
N ILE A 88 -3.43 -2.89 -2.81
CA ILE A 88 -3.18 -2.44 -1.44
C ILE A 88 -1.96 -3.12 -0.85
N ALA A 89 -1.83 -4.45 -1.00
CA ALA A 89 -0.69 -5.20 -0.48
C ALA A 89 0.63 -4.76 -1.12
N ALA A 90 0.64 -4.55 -2.44
CA ALA A 90 1.80 -4.01 -3.15
C ALA A 90 2.12 -2.58 -2.71
N LEU A 91 1.12 -1.70 -2.60
CA LEU A 91 1.34 -0.32 -2.16
C LEU A 91 1.88 -0.26 -0.72
N PHE A 92 1.33 -1.07 0.18
CA PHE A 92 1.83 -1.20 1.56
C PHE A 92 3.27 -1.70 1.57
N THR A 93 3.58 -2.73 0.77
CA THR A 93 4.94 -3.27 0.66
C THR A 93 5.91 -2.23 0.16
N TRP A 94 5.54 -1.49 -0.89
CA TRP A 94 6.34 -0.38 -1.42
C TRP A 94 6.62 0.66 -0.33
N LEU A 95 5.60 1.07 0.42
CA LEU A 95 5.75 2.05 1.50
C LEU A 95 6.71 1.56 2.60
N VAL A 96 6.58 0.29 3.01
CA VAL A 96 7.46 -0.30 4.03
C VAL A 96 8.91 -0.31 3.55
N ILE A 97 9.16 -0.76 2.32
CA ILE A 97 10.51 -0.81 1.74
C ILE A 97 11.08 0.61 1.68
N GLU A 98 10.36 1.55 1.07
CA GLU A 98 10.83 2.92 0.88
C GLU A 98 11.17 3.62 2.20
N VAL A 99 10.32 3.46 3.23
CA VAL A 99 10.56 4.06 4.55
C VAL A 99 11.78 3.42 5.23
N THR A 100 11.93 2.10 5.11
CA THR A 100 13.07 1.38 5.69
C THR A 100 14.37 1.83 5.04
N ASP A 101 14.42 1.88 3.71
CA ASP A 101 15.62 2.29 2.97
C ASP A 101 16.00 3.75 3.26
N ILE A 102 15.01 4.66 3.33
CA ILE A 102 15.26 6.06 3.70
C ILE A 102 15.84 6.17 5.11
N VAL A 103 15.29 5.42 6.07
CA VAL A 103 15.78 5.41 7.45
C VAL A 103 17.19 4.83 7.51
N GLU A 104 17.44 3.69 6.87
CA GLU A 104 18.76 3.05 6.81
C GLU A 104 19.79 3.97 6.15
N MET A 105 19.44 4.63 5.05
CA MET A 105 20.30 5.61 4.39
C MET A 105 20.67 6.76 5.34
N ILE A 106 19.68 7.36 6.00
CA ILE A 106 19.92 8.44 6.97
C ILE A 106 20.83 7.98 8.12
N MET A 107 20.62 6.76 8.62
CA MET A 107 21.43 6.18 9.69
C MET A 107 22.85 5.88 9.23
N ASN A 108 23.04 5.38 8.00
CA ASN A 108 24.35 5.09 7.40
C ASN A 108 25.20 6.35 7.19
N PHE A 109 24.57 7.49 6.92
CA PHE A 109 25.27 8.79 6.88
C PHE A 109 25.62 9.34 8.28
N GLY A 110 25.19 8.69 9.36
CA GLY A 110 25.40 9.15 10.72
C GLY A 110 24.39 10.23 11.14
N GLY A 111 23.19 10.20 10.56
CA GLY A 111 22.07 11.07 10.94
C GLY A 111 21.66 12.06 9.85
N PHE A 112 20.48 12.67 10.04
CA PHE A 112 19.82 13.51 9.04
C PHE A 112 20.68 14.70 8.55
N PHE A 113 21.36 15.39 9.47
CA PHE A 113 22.20 16.52 9.09
C PHE A 113 23.41 16.12 8.23
N LYS A 114 24.03 14.98 8.52
CA LYS A 114 25.14 14.47 7.71
C LYS A 114 24.65 13.97 6.36
N PHE A 115 23.47 13.36 6.30
CA PHE A 115 22.83 13.02 5.03
C PHE A 115 22.65 14.27 4.15
N LEU A 116 22.11 15.37 4.71
CA LEU A 116 21.93 16.62 3.96
C LEU A 116 23.24 17.21 3.43
N GLN A 117 24.32 17.14 4.22
CA GLN A 117 25.64 17.61 3.81
C GLN A 117 26.26 16.78 2.68
N ASN A 118 25.87 15.50 2.57
CA ASN A 118 26.35 14.59 1.54
C ASN A 118 25.39 14.48 0.33
N LEU A 119 24.35 15.33 0.27
CA LEU A 119 23.46 15.38 -0.89
C LEU A 119 24.26 15.80 -2.14
N ASN A 120 24.40 14.86 -3.07
CA ASN A 120 25.05 15.08 -4.35
C ASN A 120 24.26 14.38 -5.46
N ILE A 121 24.64 14.65 -6.72
CA ILE A 121 23.94 14.07 -7.87
C ILE A 121 23.99 12.55 -7.89
N GLY A 122 25.09 11.94 -7.40
CA GLY A 122 25.24 10.49 -7.31
C GLY A 122 24.24 9.86 -6.34
N LEU A 123 24.05 10.49 -5.18
CA LEU A 123 23.08 10.05 -4.19
C LEU A 123 21.64 10.24 -4.67
N ILE A 124 21.34 11.32 -5.40
CA ILE A 124 20.02 11.50 -6.03
C ILE A 124 19.76 10.37 -7.04
N VAL A 125 20.72 10.08 -7.92
CA VAL A 125 20.60 8.98 -8.89
C VAL A 125 20.43 7.64 -8.19
N HIS A 126 21.16 7.40 -7.10
CA HIS A 126 21.04 6.20 -6.29
C HIS A 126 19.63 6.03 -5.70
N ILE A 127 19.08 7.07 -5.06
CA ILE A 127 17.70 7.07 -4.54
C ILE A 127 16.68 6.74 -5.64
N LEU A 128 16.88 7.26 -6.87
CA LEU A 128 15.98 6.97 -7.99
C LEU A 128 16.05 5.49 -8.43
N ILE A 129 17.26 4.91 -8.47
CA ILE A 129 17.46 3.50 -8.84
C ILE A 129 16.90 2.57 -7.76
N GLU A 130 17.13 2.90 -6.49
CA GLU A 130 16.55 2.16 -5.34
C GLU A 130 15.02 2.25 -5.37
N GLY A 131 14.45 3.44 -5.54
CA GLY A 131 13.01 3.63 -5.65
C GLY A 131 12.36 2.81 -6.78
N LEU A 132 13.06 2.65 -7.92
CA LEU A 132 12.60 1.75 -9.00
C LEU A 132 12.68 0.28 -8.59
N THR A 133 13.75 -0.14 -7.93
CA THR A 133 13.94 -1.51 -7.43
C THR A 133 12.87 -1.86 -6.38
N ASN A 134 12.59 -0.92 -5.48
CA ASN A 134 11.56 -1.02 -4.45
C ASN A 134 10.16 -1.15 -5.06
N PHE A 135 9.90 -0.38 -6.12
CA PHE A 135 8.66 -0.49 -6.87
C PHE A 135 8.49 -1.89 -7.49
N ILE A 136 9.55 -2.45 -8.08
CA ILE A 136 9.52 -3.81 -8.64
C ILE A 136 9.33 -4.84 -7.52
N ALA A 137 10.07 -4.74 -6.42
CA ALA A 137 9.96 -5.64 -5.26
C ALA A 137 8.54 -5.65 -4.68
N ALA A 138 7.87 -4.50 -4.66
CA ALA A 138 6.49 -4.36 -4.23
C ALA A 138 5.48 -5.02 -5.18
N ILE A 139 5.73 -5.04 -6.49
CA ILE A 139 4.91 -5.82 -7.43
C ILE A 139 5.01 -7.31 -7.08
N ILE A 140 6.22 -7.80 -6.84
CA ILE A 140 6.45 -9.19 -6.44
C ILE A 140 6.47 -9.36 -4.90
N TRP A 141 5.65 -8.59 -4.19
CA TRP A 141 5.59 -8.60 -2.72
C TRP A 141 5.46 -9.99 -2.09
N PRO A 142 4.77 -11.00 -2.68
CA PRO A 142 4.73 -12.35 -2.11
C PRO A 142 6.14 -12.88 -1.85
N VAL A 143 7.04 -12.70 -2.82
CA VAL A 143 8.44 -13.14 -2.72
C VAL A 143 9.22 -12.32 -1.70
N TYR A 144 8.98 -11.00 -1.66
CA TYR A 144 9.63 -10.09 -0.71
C TYR A 144 9.37 -10.53 0.76
N TRP A 145 8.11 -10.76 1.10
CA TRP A 145 7.73 -11.12 2.46
C TRP A 145 8.10 -12.56 2.82
N LEU A 146 8.00 -13.50 1.87
CA LEU A 146 8.38 -14.89 2.12
C LEU A 146 9.86 -15.09 2.43
N LYS A 147 10.73 -14.23 1.91
CA LYS A 147 12.15 -14.25 2.26
C LYS A 147 12.43 -13.74 3.68
N ARG A 148 11.53 -12.95 4.26
CA ARG A 148 11.71 -12.29 5.56
C ARG A 148 10.97 -12.98 6.70
N ILE A 149 9.89 -13.70 6.38
CA ILE A 149 9.10 -14.43 7.34
C ILE A 149 9.63 -15.86 7.39
N ASP A 150 10.28 -16.22 8.49
CA ASP A 150 10.59 -17.60 8.78
C ASP A 150 9.31 -18.33 9.21
N THR A 151 8.72 -19.08 8.27
CA THR A 151 7.46 -19.81 8.42
C THR A 151 7.41 -21.02 7.49
N THR A 152 6.83 -22.12 7.97
CA THR A 152 6.48 -23.29 7.15
C THR A 152 5.07 -23.18 6.55
N GLN A 153 4.23 -22.28 7.09
CA GLN A 153 2.81 -22.15 6.78
C GLN A 153 2.51 -20.82 6.07
N THR A 154 3.24 -20.57 4.99
CA THR A 154 3.10 -19.42 4.08
C THR A 154 1.65 -18.97 3.83
N TRP A 155 0.75 -19.92 3.59
CA TRP A 155 -0.66 -19.64 3.27
C TRP A 155 -1.41 -18.90 4.39
N LEU A 156 -1.06 -19.15 5.67
CA LEU A 156 -1.68 -18.46 6.81
C LEU A 156 -1.44 -16.96 6.77
N TRP A 157 -0.24 -16.55 6.34
CA TRP A 157 0.14 -15.14 6.25
C TRP A 157 -0.62 -14.43 5.13
N PHE A 158 -0.86 -15.10 4.00
CA PHE A 158 -1.74 -14.59 2.94
C PHE A 158 -3.19 -14.45 3.40
N ILE A 159 -3.72 -15.43 4.15
CA ILE A 159 -5.07 -15.36 4.71
C ILE A 159 -5.17 -14.22 5.72
N ALA A 160 -4.18 -14.06 6.60
CA ALA A 160 -4.16 -12.97 7.57
C ALA A 160 -4.13 -11.60 6.88
N ALA A 161 -3.30 -11.44 5.84
CA ALA A 161 -3.26 -10.22 5.03
C ALA A 161 -4.62 -9.94 4.37
N TYR A 162 -5.26 -10.95 3.77
CA TYR A 162 -6.56 -10.81 3.13
C TYR A 162 -7.68 -10.50 4.14
N ALA A 163 -7.69 -11.16 5.30
CA ALA A 163 -8.62 -10.88 6.37
C ALA A 163 -8.47 -9.44 6.89
N GLY A 164 -7.22 -8.98 7.03
CA GLY A 164 -6.91 -7.59 7.36
C GLY A 164 -7.49 -6.61 6.34
N TYR A 165 -7.23 -6.85 5.05
CA TYR A 165 -7.81 -6.03 3.96
C TYR A 165 -9.33 -5.98 4.04
N TRP A 166 -9.99 -7.14 4.15
CA TRP A 166 -11.45 -7.22 4.21
C TRP A 166 -12.02 -6.45 5.40
N LEU A 167 -11.42 -6.60 6.60
CA LEU A 167 -11.82 -5.84 7.79
C LEU A 167 -11.61 -4.34 7.61
N GLY A 168 -10.47 -3.93 7.03
CA GLY A 168 -10.17 -2.52 6.78
C GLY A 168 -11.17 -1.85 5.85
N VAL A 169 -11.58 -2.52 4.76
CA VAL A 169 -12.65 -2.02 3.88
C VAL A 169 -13.97 -1.89 4.63
N LYS A 170 -14.35 -2.91 5.42
CA LYS A 170 -15.58 -2.89 6.22
C LYS A 170 -15.61 -1.73 7.21
N PHE A 171 -14.52 -1.52 7.94
CA PHE A 171 -14.43 -0.43 8.89
C PHE A 171 -14.45 0.94 8.19
N ALA A 172 -13.84 1.09 7.01
CA ALA A 172 -13.89 2.33 6.26
C ALA A 172 -15.32 2.70 5.84
N MET A 173 -16.11 1.70 5.39
CA MET A 173 -17.52 1.89 5.07
C MET A 173 -18.35 2.28 6.30
N GLN A 174 -18.16 1.56 7.42
CA GLN A 174 -18.86 1.86 8.67
C GLN A 174 -18.53 3.27 9.19
N LEU A 175 -17.26 3.67 9.14
CA LEU A 175 -16.81 4.98 9.59
C LEU A 175 -17.44 6.10 8.76
N LYS A 176 -17.50 5.94 7.43
CA LYS A 176 -18.15 6.91 6.57
C LYS A 176 -19.66 6.99 6.78
N SER A 177 -20.34 5.84 6.91
CA SER A 177 -21.78 5.80 7.21
C SER A 177 -22.12 6.52 8.51
N ARG A 178 -21.29 6.40 9.56
CA ARG A 178 -21.49 7.13 10.82
C ARG A 178 -21.33 8.65 10.66
N LEU A 179 -20.37 9.09 9.85
CA LEU A 179 -20.13 10.51 9.57
C LEU A 179 -21.28 11.15 8.78
N ASN A 180 -21.92 10.43 7.85
CA ASN A 180 -23.07 10.95 7.10
C ASN A 180 -24.37 11.01 7.92
N ASN A 181 -24.45 10.26 9.04
CA ASN A 181 -25.62 10.21 9.92
C ASN A 181 -25.52 11.11 11.16
N SER A 182 -24.44 11.89 11.29
CA SER A 182 -24.20 12.85 12.40
C SER A 182 -24.33 14.27 11.91
#